data_AF-A0A0K2RHH3-F1
#
_entry.id   AF-A0A0K2RHH3-F1
#
_cell.length_a   1.000
_cell.length_b   1.000
_cell.length_c   1.000
_cell.angle_alpha   90.00
_cell.angle_beta   90.00
_cell.angle_gamma   90.00
#
_symmetry.space_group_name_H-M   'P 1'
#
loop_
_entity.id
_entity.type
_entity.pdbx_description
1 polymer ?
#
loop_
_entity_poly.entity_id
_entity_poly.type
_entity_poly.pdbx_seq_one_letter_code
_entity_poly.pdbx_strand_id
1 'polypeptide(L)'
;MTLAGSTYLYFLLWQLSAPFLWWAVVSVLLGLGFTFFSGAVEAWLVDALRFTGYEGGLETVLGRGQMVSGAAMLAGSVAGGVIAQATNLGVPFLIRVGVLLAMFVVAFLLMHDVGFTPERSAHPLKATRAVLDASIENGLKNPPVRYVMLAAPFSAGVGIYVFYALQPYLLQLFGDPRAYSVAGLAAAIVAGRRWWADGLHRVSGASFANALRC
;
A
#
# COMPACT_ATOMS: atom_id res chain seq x y z
N MET A 1 8.24 10.53 6.10
CA MET A 1 8.26 11.99 5.87
C MET A 1 7.53 12.39 4.58
N THR A 2 7.98 11.94 3.40
CA THR A 2 7.40 12.31 2.09
C THR A 2 5.89 12.07 2.00
N LEU A 3 5.41 10.89 2.44
CA LEU A 3 4.00 10.52 2.41
C LEU A 3 3.12 11.39 3.33
N ALA A 4 3.66 11.80 4.50
CA ALA A 4 2.97 12.71 5.40
C ALA A 4 2.88 14.11 4.80
N GLY A 5 3.99 14.62 4.25
CA GLY A 5 4.05 15.91 3.58
C GLY A 5 3.11 16.00 2.37
N SER A 6 3.11 14.98 1.50
CA SER A 6 2.21 14.95 0.34
C SER A 6 0.74 14.79 0.72
N THR A 7 0.43 14.06 1.80
CA THR A 7 -0.95 14.00 2.35
C THR A 7 -1.40 15.36 2.89
N TYR A 8 -0.52 16.09 3.58
CA TYR A 8 -0.83 17.42 4.07
C TYR A 8 -0.99 18.43 2.92
N LEU A 9 -0.13 18.37 1.90
CA LEU A 9 -0.29 19.16 0.68
C LEU A 9 -1.64 18.90 0.01
N TYR A 10 -2.09 17.65 -0.04
CA TYR A 10 -3.40 17.29 -0.58
C TYR A 10 -4.54 17.98 0.18
N PHE A 11 -4.45 18.04 1.52
CA PHE A 11 -5.39 18.80 2.35
C PHE A 11 -5.32 20.33 2.08
N LEU A 12 -4.12 20.89 1.87
CA LEU A 12 -3.97 22.31 1.52
C LEU A 12 -4.58 22.64 0.16
N LEU A 13 -4.42 21.76 -0.84
CA LEU A 13 -5.06 21.95 -2.16
C LEU A 13 -6.58 21.99 -2.03
N TRP A 14 -7.16 21.18 -1.13
CA TRP A 14 -8.58 21.21 -0.82
C TRP A 14 -9.00 22.56 -0.22
N GLN A 15 -8.27 23.07 0.78
CA GLN A 15 -8.57 24.35 1.43
C GLN A 15 -8.45 25.54 0.47
N LEU A 16 -7.47 25.51 -0.42
CA LEU A 16 -7.18 26.59 -1.36
C LEU A 16 -7.99 26.50 -2.66
N SER A 17 -8.83 25.47 -2.82
CA SER A 17 -9.57 25.20 -4.07
C SER A 17 -8.66 25.23 -5.31
N ALA A 18 -7.50 24.58 -5.21
CA ALA A 18 -6.45 24.68 -6.21
C ALA A 18 -6.85 24.04 -7.57
N PRO A 19 -6.31 24.55 -8.71
CA PRO A 19 -6.59 23.98 -10.02
C PRO A 19 -6.02 22.56 -10.19
N PHE A 20 -6.59 21.82 -11.15
CA PHE A 20 -6.31 20.39 -11.40
C PHE A 20 -4.82 20.03 -11.51
N LEU A 21 -4.00 20.91 -12.11
CA LEU A 21 -2.58 20.63 -12.29
C LEU A 21 -1.86 20.36 -10.95
N TRP A 22 -2.20 21.12 -9.91
CA TRP A 22 -1.61 20.92 -8.58
C TRP A 22 -2.05 19.60 -7.95
N TRP A 23 -3.30 19.20 -8.16
CA TRP A 23 -3.79 17.88 -7.74
C TRP A 23 -3.02 16.76 -8.42
N ALA A 24 -2.73 16.87 -9.71
CA ALA A 24 -1.93 15.90 -10.44
C ALA A 24 -0.50 15.80 -9.88
N VAL A 25 0.17 16.94 -9.67
CA VAL A 25 1.53 16.98 -9.11
C VAL A 25 1.58 16.36 -7.71
N VAL A 26 0.67 16.73 -6.81
CA VAL A 26 0.63 16.18 -5.45
C VAL A 26 0.27 14.69 -5.47
N SER A 27 -0.56 14.23 -6.42
CA SER A 27 -0.89 12.81 -6.59
C SER A 27 0.33 11.99 -7.03
N VAL A 28 1.19 12.53 -7.90
CA VAL A 28 2.48 11.89 -8.24
C VAL A 28 3.38 11.80 -7.01
N LEU A 29 3.47 12.86 -6.21
CA LEU A 29 4.24 12.85 -4.95
C LEU A 29 3.70 11.85 -3.92
N LEU A 30 2.38 11.69 -3.82
CA LEU A 30 1.74 10.66 -3.00
C LEU A 30 2.14 9.25 -3.48
N GLY A 31 2.06 9.01 -4.80
CA GLY A 31 2.46 7.74 -5.42
C GLY A 31 3.92 7.39 -5.13
N LEU A 32 4.83 8.34 -5.35
CA LEU A 32 6.26 8.16 -5.03
C LEU A 32 6.49 7.89 -3.54
N GLY A 33 5.77 8.59 -2.66
CA GLY A 33 5.82 8.36 -1.23
C GLY A 33 5.40 6.94 -0.84
N PHE A 34 4.39 6.38 -1.50
CA PHE A 34 3.98 4.99 -1.31
C PHE A 34 5.04 3.99 -1.76
N THR A 35 5.66 4.22 -2.93
CA THR A 35 6.72 3.34 -3.44
C THR A 35 7.93 3.29 -2.51
N PHE A 36 8.37 4.44 -1.99
CA PHE A 36 9.46 4.47 -1.02
C PHE A 36 9.08 3.75 0.28
N PHE A 37 7.85 3.91 0.74
CA PHE A 37 7.40 3.26 1.97
C PHE A 37 7.34 1.73 1.82
N SER A 38 6.64 1.22 0.80
CA SER A 38 6.49 -0.23 0.64
C SER A 38 7.80 -0.91 0.28
N GLY A 39 8.56 -0.38 -0.67
CA GLY A 39 9.80 -1.00 -1.15
C GLY A 39 10.93 -0.98 -0.12
N ALA A 40 11.15 0.16 0.55
CA ALA A 40 12.24 0.27 1.53
C ALA A 40 11.96 -0.57 2.79
N VAL A 41 10.69 -0.62 3.24
CA VAL A 41 10.31 -1.42 4.41
C VAL A 41 10.45 -2.92 4.13
N GLU A 42 10.03 -3.38 2.95
CA GLU A 42 10.19 -4.79 2.56
C GLU A 42 11.67 -5.18 2.46
N ALA A 43 12.50 -4.35 1.83
CA ALA A 43 13.94 -4.60 1.72
C ALA A 43 14.60 -4.69 3.11
N TRP A 44 14.35 -3.72 3.98
CA TRP A 44 14.86 -3.73 5.36
C TRP A 44 14.40 -4.97 6.14
N LEU A 45 13.13 -5.37 6.00
CA LEU A 45 12.60 -6.56 6.67
C LEU A 45 13.34 -7.83 6.22
N VAL A 46 13.56 -7.98 4.91
CA VAL A 46 14.30 -9.13 4.35
C VAL A 46 15.73 -9.17 4.89
N ASP A 47 16.40 -8.02 4.93
CA ASP A 47 17.79 -7.93 5.43
C ASP A 47 17.88 -8.23 6.93
N ALA A 48 16.95 -7.68 7.73
CA ALA A 48 16.90 -7.92 9.17
C ALA A 48 16.64 -9.40 9.53
N LEU A 49 15.72 -10.07 8.82
CA LEU A 49 15.44 -11.48 9.04
C LEU A 49 16.65 -12.37 8.68
N ARG A 50 17.36 -12.04 7.59
CA ARG A 50 18.59 -12.73 7.21
C ARG A 50 19.70 -12.54 8.24
N PHE A 51 19.89 -11.30 8.70
CA PHE A 51 20.94 -10.97 9.67
C PHE A 51 20.72 -11.66 11.03
N THR A 52 19.47 -11.74 11.49
CA THR A 52 19.11 -12.37 12.76
C THR A 52 19.11 -13.90 12.73
N GLY A 53 19.35 -14.51 11.57
CA GLY A 53 19.33 -15.97 11.42
C GLY A 53 17.94 -16.58 11.59
N TYR A 54 16.88 -15.83 11.26
CA TYR A 54 15.51 -16.31 11.39
C TYR A 54 15.26 -17.51 10.44
N GLU A 55 15.05 -18.70 11.00
CA GLU A 55 14.83 -19.94 10.24
C GLU A 55 13.38 -20.12 9.75
N GLY A 56 12.45 -19.26 10.17
CA GLY A 56 11.08 -19.31 9.67
C GLY A 56 10.98 -18.81 8.22
N GLY A 57 9.98 -19.28 7.48
CA GLY A 57 9.77 -18.85 6.09
C GLY A 57 9.45 -17.36 5.98
N LEU A 58 10.21 -16.64 5.14
CA LEU A 58 10.00 -15.22 4.81
C LEU A 58 8.57 -14.97 4.31
N GLU A 59 8.03 -15.91 3.53
CA GLU A 59 6.66 -15.86 3.00
C GLU A 59 5.62 -15.82 4.12
N THR A 60 5.90 -16.48 5.26
CA THR A 60 4.98 -16.47 6.40
C THR A 60 4.94 -15.11 7.08
N VAL A 61 6.08 -14.44 7.20
CA VAL A 61 6.17 -13.11 7.81
C VAL A 61 5.51 -12.07 6.90
N LEU A 62 5.83 -12.09 5.61
CA LEU A 62 5.20 -11.21 4.62
C LEU A 62 3.69 -11.45 4.52
N GLY A 63 3.26 -12.71 4.52
CA GLY A 63 1.83 -13.07 4.52
C GLY A 63 1.09 -12.58 5.76
N ARG A 64 1.71 -12.64 6.95
CA ARG A 64 1.16 -12.01 8.17
C ARG A 64 1.07 -10.49 8.04
N GLY A 65 2.09 -9.86 7.44
CA GLY A 65 2.06 -8.43 7.12
C GLY A 65 0.88 -8.04 6.23
N GLN A 66 0.62 -8.81 5.17
CA GLN A 66 -0.54 -8.59 4.28
C GLN A 66 -1.88 -8.73 5.01
N MET A 67 -2.04 -9.73 5.88
CA MET A 67 -3.25 -9.88 6.69
C MET A 67 -3.48 -8.68 7.62
N VAL A 68 -2.43 -8.23 8.32
CA VAL A 68 -2.52 -7.06 9.22
C VAL A 68 -2.83 -5.80 8.40
N SER A 69 -2.21 -5.63 7.23
CA SER A 69 -2.51 -4.53 6.31
C SER A 69 -3.97 -4.54 5.85
N GLY A 70 -4.50 -5.72 5.49
CA GLY A 70 -5.91 -5.88 5.11
C GLY A 70 -6.88 -5.53 6.24
N ALA A 71 -6.60 -6.01 7.46
CA ALA A 71 -7.40 -5.69 8.64
C ALA A 71 -7.35 -4.19 8.98
N ALA A 72 -6.16 -3.58 8.92
CA ALA A 72 -5.96 -2.15 9.11
C ALA A 72 -6.69 -1.32 8.04
N MET A 73 -6.67 -1.77 6.79
CA MET A 73 -7.39 -1.10 5.69
C MET A 73 -8.91 -1.18 5.90
N LEU A 74 -9.44 -2.31 6.35
CA LEU A 74 -10.86 -2.47 6.67
C LEU A 74 -11.26 -1.53 7.81
N ALA A 75 -10.56 -1.63 8.95
CA ALA A 75 -10.82 -0.80 10.13
C ALA A 75 -10.67 0.70 9.81
N GLY A 76 -9.62 1.08 9.09
CA GLY A 76 -9.34 2.45 8.68
C GLY A 76 -10.38 3.02 7.72
N SER A 77 -10.91 2.20 6.80
CA SER A 77 -11.96 2.63 5.87
C SER A 77 -13.29 2.90 6.59
N VAL A 78 -13.68 2.02 7.51
CA VAL A 78 -14.87 2.22 8.35
C VAL A 78 -14.70 3.44 9.25
N ALA A 79 -13.60 3.52 10.00
CA ALA A 79 -13.31 4.63 10.89
C ALA A 79 -13.24 5.97 10.13
N GLY A 80 -12.58 5.99 8.98
CA GLY A 80 -12.47 7.18 8.12
C GLY A 80 -13.83 7.67 7.63
N GLY A 81 -14.70 6.75 7.20
CA GLY A 81 -16.08 7.08 6.78
C GLY A 81 -16.91 7.66 7.93
N VAL A 82 -16.84 7.05 9.12
CA VAL A 82 -17.56 7.53 10.32
C VAL A 82 -17.02 8.90 10.78
N ILE A 83 -15.71 9.08 10.81
CA ILE A 83 -15.09 10.36 11.18
C ILE A 83 -15.47 11.45 10.17
N ALA A 84 -15.42 11.15 8.87
CA ALA A 84 -15.83 12.09 7.83
C ALA A 84 -17.30 12.48 7.96
N GLN A 85 -18.17 11.52 8.29
CA GLN A 85 -19.59 11.75 8.54
C GLN A 85 -19.81 12.70 9.73
N ALA A 86 -19.10 12.47 10.83
CA ALA A 86 -19.25 13.23 12.07
C ALA A 86 -18.59 14.62 12.01
N THR A 87 -17.59 14.80 11.15
CA THR A 87 -16.81 16.04 11.04
C THR A 87 -16.90 16.62 9.63
N ASN A 88 -15.94 16.29 8.76
CA ASN A 88 -15.87 16.63 7.34
C ASN A 88 -14.80 15.76 6.66
N LEU A 89 -14.68 15.87 5.33
CA LEU A 89 -13.66 15.10 4.58
C LEU A 89 -12.21 15.44 4.94
N GLY A 90 -11.93 16.63 5.48
CA GLY A 90 -10.56 17.08 5.78
C GLY A 90 -9.95 16.44 7.02
N VAL A 91 -10.75 16.18 8.07
CA VAL A 91 -10.26 15.64 9.34
C VAL A 91 -9.57 14.27 9.19
N PRO A 92 -10.10 13.29 8.41
CA PRO A 92 -9.39 12.06 8.12
C PRO A 92 -7.99 12.26 7.52
N PHE A 93 -7.77 13.28 6.69
CA PHE A 93 -6.44 13.59 6.15
C PHE A 93 -5.48 14.08 7.23
N LEU A 94 -5.95 14.95 8.14
CA LEU A 94 -5.13 15.44 9.25
C LEU A 94 -4.77 14.33 10.23
N ILE A 95 -5.73 13.46 10.56
CA ILE A 95 -5.48 12.26 11.39
C ILE A 95 -4.42 11.39 10.71
N ARG A 96 -4.55 11.14 9.41
CA ARG A 96 -3.58 10.37 8.64
C ARG A 96 -2.18 11.01 8.69
N VAL A 97 -2.06 12.33 8.57
CA VAL A 97 -0.77 13.03 8.72
C VAL A 97 -0.18 12.78 10.10
N GLY A 98 -0.98 12.94 11.16
CA GLY A 98 -0.55 12.67 12.54
C GLY A 98 -0.07 11.23 12.74
N VAL A 99 -0.83 10.25 12.26
CA VAL A 99 -0.46 8.83 12.32
C VAL A 99 0.82 8.54 11.55
N LEU A 100 1.00 9.11 10.35
CA LEU A 100 2.22 8.94 9.55
C LEU A 100 3.45 9.56 10.22
N LEU A 101 3.30 10.69 10.92
CA LEU A 101 4.37 11.29 11.71
C LEU A 101 4.71 10.45 12.94
N ALA A 102 3.71 9.95 13.66
CA ALA A 102 3.92 9.04 14.79
C ALA A 102 4.63 7.75 14.34
N MET A 103 4.20 7.15 13.24
CA MET A 103 4.87 5.99 12.64
C MET A 103 6.27 6.30 12.16
N PHE A 104 6.53 7.50 11.64
CA PHE A 104 7.88 7.92 11.32
C PHE A 104 8.76 8.00 12.57
N VAL A 105 8.26 8.54 13.68
CA VAL A 105 9.01 8.58 14.95
C VAL A 105 9.30 7.16 15.44
N VAL A 106 8.30 6.27 15.44
CA VAL A 106 8.47 4.86 15.83
C VAL A 106 9.51 4.17 14.93
N ALA A 107 9.41 4.34 13.62
CA ALA A 107 10.37 3.77 12.68
C ALA A 107 11.78 4.35 12.89
N PHE A 108 11.91 5.66 13.07
CA PHE A 108 13.19 6.31 13.31
C PHE A 108 13.89 5.79 14.58
N LEU A 109 13.12 5.42 15.60
CA LEU A 109 13.65 4.90 16.86
C LEU A 109 13.93 3.39 16.84
N LEU A 110 13.15 2.61 16.09
CA LEU A 110 13.19 1.13 16.15
C LEU A 110 13.81 0.46 14.92
N MET A 111 13.76 1.10 13.75
CA MET A 111 14.19 0.53 12.48
C MET A 111 15.70 0.76 12.28
N HIS A 112 16.51 0.01 13.02
CA HIS A 112 17.96 0.07 12.87
C HIS A 112 18.40 -0.72 11.63
N ASP A 113 19.30 -0.15 10.84
CA ASP A 113 19.92 -0.86 9.72
C ASP A 113 20.89 -1.92 10.28
N VAL A 114 20.48 -3.18 10.28
CA VAL A 114 21.29 -4.32 10.73
C VAL A 114 21.77 -5.11 9.51
N GLY A 115 23.08 -5.35 9.41
CA GLY A 115 23.67 -6.04 8.25
C GLY A 115 23.86 -5.18 6.99
N PHE A 116 23.46 -3.90 7.00
CA PHE A 116 23.70 -2.98 5.87
C PHE A 116 25.16 -2.56 5.82
N THR A 117 25.89 -3.01 4.79
CA THR A 117 27.21 -2.47 4.45
C THR A 117 27.03 -1.40 3.38
N PRO A 118 27.33 -0.10 3.67
CA PRO A 118 27.16 0.96 2.69
C PRO A 118 28.06 0.72 1.46
N GLU A 119 27.45 0.32 0.36
CA GLU A 119 28.16 0.26 -0.91
C GLU A 119 28.31 1.69 -1.45
N ARG A 120 29.47 2.29 -1.20
CA ARG A 120 29.81 3.64 -1.69
C ARG A 120 30.05 3.60 -3.20
N SER A 121 28.98 3.43 -3.98
CA SER A 121 29.08 3.60 -5.43
C SER A 121 29.32 5.10 -5.71
N ALA A 122 30.39 5.42 -6.41
CA ALA A 122 30.71 6.80 -6.80
C ALA A 122 29.71 7.40 -7.82
N HIS A 123 28.78 6.58 -8.35
CA HIS A 123 27.87 6.96 -9.43
C HIS A 123 26.44 6.42 -9.23
N PRO A 124 25.58 7.10 -8.46
CA PRO A 124 24.20 6.66 -8.20
C PRO A 124 23.37 6.46 -9.48
N LEU A 125 23.58 7.27 -10.51
CA LEU A 125 22.90 7.10 -11.81
C LEU A 125 23.27 5.77 -12.49
N LYS A 126 24.51 5.30 -12.32
CA LYS A 126 24.96 4.02 -12.89
C LYS A 126 24.32 2.85 -12.15
N ALA A 127 24.18 2.95 -10.82
CA ALA A 127 23.47 1.96 -10.01
C ALA A 127 21.98 1.88 -10.39
N THR A 128 21.29 3.02 -10.52
CA THR A 128 19.89 3.05 -10.98
C THR A 128 19.74 2.45 -12.38
N ARG A 129 20.66 2.75 -13.30
CA ARG A 129 20.65 2.16 -14.65
C ARG A 129 20.85 0.65 -14.61
N ALA A 130 21.80 0.15 -13.81
CA ALA A 130 22.03 -1.28 -13.67
C ALA A 130 20.80 -2.01 -13.12
N VAL A 131 20.09 -1.43 -12.15
CA VAL A 131 18.83 -1.97 -11.63
C VAL A 131 17.73 -1.97 -12.69
N LEU A 132 17.63 -0.91 -13.49
CA LEU A 132 16.68 -0.83 -14.59
C LEU A 132 16.95 -1.91 -15.66
N ASP A 133 18.21 -2.04 -16.09
CA ASP A 133 18.63 -3.02 -17.08
C ASP A 133 18.34 -4.44 -16.58
N ALA A 134 18.66 -4.75 -15.33
CA ALA A 134 18.37 -6.03 -14.69
C ALA A 134 16.85 -6.29 -14.58
N SER A 135 16.05 -5.27 -14.31
CA SER A 135 14.58 -5.39 -14.24
C SER A 135 13.97 -5.67 -15.61
N ILE A 136 14.49 -5.06 -16.67
CA ILE A 136 14.04 -5.31 -18.05
C ILE A 136 14.43 -6.73 -18.49
N GLU A 137 15.67 -7.14 -18.20
CA GLU A 137 16.22 -8.45 -18.55
C GLU A 137 15.45 -9.59 -17.87
N ASN A 138 15.28 -9.51 -16.55
CA ASN A 138 14.66 -10.58 -15.77
C ASN A 138 13.12 -10.51 -15.76
N GLY A 139 12.55 -9.34 -16.08
CA GLY A 139 11.11 -9.12 -16.12
C GLY A 139 10.55 -9.18 -17.54
N LEU A 140 10.73 -8.10 -18.30
CA LEU A 140 10.06 -7.91 -19.60
C LEU A 140 10.61 -8.82 -20.71
N LYS A 141 11.89 -9.20 -20.67
CA LYS A 141 12.45 -10.14 -21.66
C LYS A 141 12.12 -11.61 -21.33
N ASN A 142 11.75 -11.91 -20.10
CA ASN A 142 11.43 -13.26 -19.65
C ASN A 142 9.97 -13.61 -20.01
N PRO A 143 9.67 -14.55 -20.94
CA PRO A 143 8.34 -14.69 -21.52
C PRO A 143 7.21 -14.99 -20.50
N PRO A 144 7.36 -15.94 -19.56
CA PRO A 144 6.38 -16.15 -18.49
C PRO A 144 6.12 -14.91 -17.62
N VAL A 145 7.16 -14.17 -17.26
CA VAL A 145 7.07 -13.00 -16.36
C VAL A 145 6.50 -11.78 -17.10
N ARG A 146 6.86 -11.63 -18.38
CA ARG A 146 6.41 -10.53 -19.25
C ARG A 146 4.89 -10.44 -19.30
N TYR A 147 4.19 -11.55 -19.48
CA TYR A 147 2.73 -11.53 -19.56
C TYR A 147 2.08 -11.12 -18.25
N VAL A 148 2.65 -11.54 -17.11
CA VAL A 148 2.19 -11.11 -15.77
C VAL A 148 2.43 -9.62 -15.58
N MET A 149 3.61 -9.11 -15.93
CA MET A 149 3.94 -7.68 -15.84
C MET A 149 3.04 -6.81 -16.74
N LEU A 150 2.71 -7.29 -17.94
CA LEU A 150 1.82 -6.59 -18.85
C LEU A 150 0.36 -6.65 -18.40
N ALA A 151 -0.09 -7.76 -17.82
CA ALA A 151 -1.46 -7.90 -17.31
C ALA A 151 -1.69 -7.07 -16.03
N ALA A 152 -0.68 -6.97 -15.16
CA ALA A 152 -0.76 -6.28 -13.87
C ALA A 152 -1.34 -4.85 -13.93
N PRO A 153 -0.89 -3.93 -14.80
CA PRO A 153 -1.45 -2.58 -14.87
C PRO A 153 -2.90 -2.57 -15.33
N PHE A 154 -3.34 -3.51 -16.18
CA PHE A 154 -4.75 -3.60 -16.57
C PHE A 154 -5.61 -4.12 -15.42
N SER A 155 -5.21 -5.24 -14.82
CA SER A 155 -5.96 -5.84 -13.71
C SER A 155 -6.02 -4.90 -12.49
N ALA A 156 -4.87 -4.34 -12.09
CA ALA A 156 -4.79 -3.40 -10.98
C ALA A 156 -5.44 -2.04 -11.32
N GLY A 157 -5.19 -1.52 -12.52
CA GLY A 157 -5.72 -0.24 -12.97
C GLY A 157 -7.23 -0.24 -13.08
N VAL A 158 -7.82 -1.28 -13.68
CA VAL A 158 -9.29 -1.46 -13.73
C VAL A 158 -9.84 -1.60 -12.32
N GLY A 159 -9.20 -2.39 -11.45
CA GLY A 159 -9.63 -2.54 -10.05
C GLY A 159 -9.64 -1.21 -9.29
N ILE A 160 -8.58 -0.41 -9.44
CA ILE A 160 -8.46 0.92 -8.83
C ILE A 160 -9.51 1.88 -9.41
N TYR A 161 -9.68 1.90 -10.72
CA TYR A 161 -10.67 2.75 -11.39
C TYR A 161 -12.08 2.44 -10.90
N VAL A 162 -12.48 1.16 -10.92
CA VAL A 162 -13.80 0.73 -10.45
C VAL A 162 -13.99 1.11 -8.98
N PHE A 163 -12.98 0.92 -8.15
CA PHE A 163 -13.03 1.30 -6.73
C PHE A 163 -13.31 2.80 -6.53
N TYR A 164 -12.58 3.67 -7.22
CA TYR A 164 -12.76 5.12 -7.10
C TYR A 164 -14.06 5.61 -7.77
N ALA A 165 -14.41 5.06 -8.93
CA ALA A 165 -15.62 5.43 -9.65
C ALA A 165 -16.88 4.98 -8.91
N LEU A 166 -16.83 3.86 -8.19
CA LEU A 166 -17.98 3.34 -7.44
C LEU A 166 -18.41 4.27 -6.30
N GLN A 167 -17.49 5.02 -5.69
CA GLN A 167 -17.80 5.90 -4.55
C GLN A 167 -18.86 6.97 -4.89
N PRO A 168 -18.73 7.80 -5.94
CA PRO A 168 -19.77 8.78 -6.29
C PRO A 168 -21.08 8.11 -6.72
N TYR A 169 -21.04 6.97 -7.40
CA TYR A 169 -22.27 6.24 -7.77
C TYR A 169 -23.02 5.73 -6.55
N LEU A 170 -22.32 5.23 -5.52
CA LEU A 170 -22.95 4.78 -4.28
C LEU A 170 -23.62 5.93 -3.52
N LEU A 171 -22.98 7.10 -3.46
CA LEU A 171 -23.57 8.29 -2.82
C LEU A 171 -24.81 8.79 -3.58
N GLN A 172 -24.77 8.74 -4.92
CA GLN A 172 -25.94 9.07 -5.77
C GLN A 172 -27.07 8.06 -5.58
N LEU A 173 -26.77 6.76 -5.51
CA LEU A 173 -27.75 5.70 -5.34
C LEU A 173 -28.45 5.77 -3.96
N PHE A 174 -27.72 6.13 -2.92
CA PHE A 174 -28.27 6.35 -1.58
C PHE A 174 -29.05 7.66 -1.44
N GLY A 175 -28.96 8.57 -2.42
CA GLY A 175 -29.68 9.84 -2.42
C GLY A 175 -29.18 10.88 -1.43
N ASP A 176 -28.09 10.60 -0.70
CA ASP A 176 -27.47 11.52 0.27
C ASP A 176 -25.98 11.74 -0.04
N PRO A 177 -25.60 12.94 -0.53
CA PRO A 177 -24.20 13.30 -0.83
C PRO A 177 -23.27 13.28 0.40
N ARG A 178 -23.83 13.26 1.62
CA ARG A 178 -23.08 13.29 2.87
C ARG A 178 -22.93 11.91 3.50
N ALA A 179 -23.40 10.83 2.89
CA ALA A 179 -23.32 9.46 3.43
C ALA A 179 -21.90 8.84 3.32
N TYR A 180 -20.89 9.51 3.87
CA TYR A 180 -19.49 9.07 3.80
C TYR A 180 -19.23 7.73 4.52
N SER A 181 -20.07 7.37 5.49
CA SER A 181 -20.04 6.06 6.15
C SER A 181 -20.34 4.90 5.18
N VAL A 182 -21.22 5.10 4.21
CA VAL A 182 -21.56 4.09 3.18
C VAL A 182 -20.39 3.86 2.23
N ALA A 183 -19.72 4.94 1.80
CA ALA A 183 -18.51 4.84 1.00
C ALA A 183 -17.37 4.14 1.77
N GLY A 184 -17.23 4.44 3.08
CA GLY A 184 -16.28 3.77 3.97
C GLY A 184 -16.56 2.28 4.15
N LEU A 185 -17.84 1.89 4.29
CA LEU A 185 -18.27 0.49 4.37
C LEU A 185 -18.06 -0.27 3.05
N ALA A 186 -18.37 0.34 1.92
CA ALA A 186 -18.09 -0.24 0.61
C ALA A 186 -16.58 -0.47 0.41
N ALA A 187 -15.75 0.49 0.81
CA ALA A 187 -14.30 0.34 0.79
C ALA A 187 -13.81 -0.78 1.73
N ALA A 188 -14.42 -0.89 2.91
CA ALA A 188 -14.15 -1.96 3.87
C ALA A 188 -14.49 -3.35 3.31
N ILE A 189 -15.59 -3.50 2.55
CA ILE A 189 -15.96 -4.77 1.89
C ILE A 189 -14.92 -5.16 0.84
N VAL A 190 -14.44 -4.20 0.03
CA VAL A 190 -13.38 -4.46 -0.96
C VAL A 190 -12.07 -4.86 -0.27
N ALA A 191 -11.73 -4.23 0.86
CA ALA A 191 -10.57 -4.60 1.67
C ALA A 191 -10.71 -6.00 2.29
N GLY A 192 -11.91 -6.33 2.78
CA GLY A 192 -12.23 -7.65 3.36
C GLY A 192 -12.04 -8.81 2.38
N ARG A 193 -12.18 -8.57 1.07
CA ARG A 193 -11.91 -9.58 0.04
C ARG A 193 -10.45 -10.08 0.07
N ARG A 194 -9.49 -9.19 0.36
CA ARG A 194 -8.06 -9.57 0.45
C ARG A 194 -7.79 -10.45 1.66
N TRP A 195 -8.36 -10.08 2.81
CA TRP A 195 -8.29 -10.89 4.04
C TRP A 195 -8.95 -12.27 3.87
N TRP A 196 -10.11 -12.33 3.20
CA TRP A 196 -10.84 -13.58 2.96
C TRP A 196 -10.12 -14.52 1.97
N ALA A 197 -9.53 -13.98 0.90
CA ALA A 197 -8.79 -14.76 -0.09
C ALA A 197 -7.57 -15.47 0.53
N ASP A 198 -6.80 -14.77 1.37
CA ASP A 198 -5.62 -15.34 2.04
C ASP A 198 -6.00 -16.36 3.14
N GLY A 199 -7.16 -16.18 3.78
CA GLY A 199 -7.73 -17.17 4.71
C GLY A 199 -8.07 -18.50 4.02
N LEU A 200 -8.62 -18.44 2.80
CA LEU A 200 -8.91 -19.63 1.99
C LEU A 200 -7.64 -20.37 1.56
N HIS A 201 -6.56 -19.66 1.24
CA HIS A 201 -5.26 -20.28 0.90
C HIS A 201 -4.63 -21.04 2.08
N ARG A 202 -4.85 -20.59 3.33
CA ARG A 202 -4.40 -21.31 4.53
C ARG A 202 -5.19 -22.59 4.77
N VAL A 203 -6.51 -22.55 4.56
CA VAL A 203 -7.38 -23.73 4.72
C VAL A 203 -7.10 -24.75 3.62
N SER A 204 -6.92 -24.31 2.36
CA SER A 204 -6.61 -25.21 1.25
C SER A 204 -5.18 -25.77 1.33
N GLY A 205 -4.19 -24.96 1.70
CA GLY A 205 -2.80 -25.41 1.93
C GLY A 205 -2.66 -26.39 3.09
N ALA A 206 -3.37 -26.17 4.20
CA ALA A 206 -3.43 -27.10 5.32
C ALA A 206 -4.15 -28.41 4.94
N SER A 207 -5.22 -28.33 4.14
CA SER A 207 -5.94 -29.51 3.64
C SER A 207 -5.11 -30.32 2.66
N PHE A 208 -4.29 -29.68 1.81
CA PHE A 208 -3.41 -30.36 0.85
C PHE A 208 -2.22 -31.04 1.54
N ALA A 209 -1.64 -30.37 2.55
CA ALA A 209 -0.56 -30.95 3.36
C ALA A 209 -1.02 -32.16 4.20
N ASN A 210 -2.28 -32.20 4.64
CA ASN A 210 -2.87 -33.37 5.28
C ASN A 210 -3.21 -34.49 4.28
N ALA A 211 -3.64 -34.16 3.06
CA ALA A 211 -3.95 -35.16 2.03
C ALA A 211 -2.71 -35.92 1.52
N LEU A 212 -1.52 -35.30 1.58
CA LEU A 212 -0.23 -35.93 1.23
C LEU A 212 0.40 -36.75 2.37
N ARG A 213 -0.21 -36.74 3.56
CA ARG A 213 0.22 -37.52 4.74
C ARG A 213 -0.66 -38.76 4.99
N CYS A 214 -1.64 -39.02 4.13
CA CYS A 214 -2.39 -40.27 4.05
C CYS A 214 -1.93 -41.07 2.82
#